data_AF-A0A9E3KXQ9-F1
#
_entry.id   AF-A0A9E3KXQ9-F1
#
_cell.length_a   1.000
_cell.length_b   1.000
_cell.length_c   1.000
_cell.angle_alpha   90.00
_cell.angle_beta   90.00
_cell.angle_gamma   90.00
#
_symmetry.space_group_name_H-M   'P 1'
#
loop_
_entity.id
_entity.type
_entity.pdbx_description
1 polymer ?
#
loop_
_entity_poly.entity_id
_entity_poly.type
_entity_poly.pdbx_seq_one_letter_code
_entity_poly.pdbx_strand_id
1 'polypeptide(L)'
;MFSPMVIHKNFQDFVLFLYIYMAHADGEFQEEEKQVILEKMKKLYPSSEDFNKKFNEALHLYDDFDKKQLKTLFRDTFSHFSSVKFPVKYKVFTDMYDIINADGKVDESETKALNALKEIIDISN
;
A
#
# COMPACT_ATOMS: atom_id res chain seq x y z
N MET A 1 -0.77 -10.94 -25.80
CA MET A 1 -0.18 -11.04 -24.45
C MET A 1 -0.25 -9.65 -23.83
N PHE A 2 -0.97 -9.48 -22.72
CA PHE A 2 -0.90 -8.25 -21.95
C PHE A 2 0.36 -8.31 -21.09
N SER A 3 1.23 -7.30 -21.18
CA SER A 3 2.35 -7.17 -20.26
C SER A 3 1.81 -6.81 -18.87
N PRO A 4 2.27 -7.47 -17.79
CA PRO A 4 1.81 -7.15 -16.44
C PRO A 4 2.16 -5.69 -16.09
N MET A 5 1.22 -4.99 -15.47
CA MET A 5 1.42 -3.62 -15.01
C MET A 5 2.16 -3.62 -13.68
N VAL A 6 3.46 -3.31 -13.71
CA VAL A 6 4.31 -3.24 -12.52
C VAL A 6 5.18 -1.99 -12.61
N ILE A 7 5.03 -1.08 -11.65
CA ILE A 7 5.76 0.20 -11.62
C ILE A 7 6.76 0.30 -10.44
N HIS A 8 6.73 -0.67 -9.53
CA HIS A 8 7.53 -0.67 -8.31
C HIS A 8 8.84 -1.45 -8.51
N LYS A 9 9.96 -0.90 -8.02
CA LYS A 9 11.29 -1.53 -8.18
C LYS A 9 11.48 -2.76 -7.31
N ASN A 10 10.83 -2.79 -6.14
CA ASN A 10 10.87 -3.89 -5.19
C ASN A 10 9.53 -3.98 -4.43
N PHE A 11 9.36 -5.05 -3.66
CA PHE A 11 8.12 -5.27 -2.91
C PHE A 11 7.89 -4.22 -1.84
N GLN A 12 8.94 -3.68 -1.21
CA GLN A 12 8.81 -2.63 -0.20
C GLN A 12 8.23 -1.34 -0.78
N ASP A 13 8.69 -0.92 -1.97
CA ASP A 13 8.17 0.26 -2.66
C ASP A 13 6.69 0.06 -3.01
N PHE A 14 6.28 -1.16 -3.37
CA PHE A 14 4.87 -1.51 -3.56
C PHE A 14 4.07 -1.44 -2.25
N VAL A 15 4.61 -1.95 -1.14
CA VAL A 15 3.96 -1.89 0.17
C VAL A 15 3.75 -0.44 0.62
N LEU A 16 4.73 0.43 0.41
CA LEU A 16 4.58 1.86 0.71
C LEU A 16 3.48 2.51 -0.16
N PHE A 17 3.41 2.14 -1.44
CA PHE A 17 2.33 2.62 -2.31
C PHE A 17 0.95 2.18 -1.80
N LEU A 18 0.82 0.95 -1.31
CA LEU A 18 -0.44 0.46 -0.70
C LEU A 18 -0.81 1.23 0.57
N TYR A 19 0.17 1.60 1.39
CA TYR A 19 -0.06 2.41 2.59
C TYR A 19 -0.61 3.80 2.23
N ILE A 20 -0.04 4.43 1.21
CA ILE A 20 -0.51 5.74 0.72
C ILE A 20 -1.89 5.63 0.10
N TYR A 21 -2.15 4.60 -0.71
CA TYR A 21 -3.49 4.33 -1.25
C TYR A 21 -4.52 4.19 -0.14
N MET A 22 -4.18 3.47 0.94
CA MET A 22 -5.12 3.28 2.04
C MET A 22 -5.45 4.56 2.77
N ALA A 23 -4.44 5.37 3.08
CA ALA A 23 -4.64 6.64 3.75
C ALA A 23 -5.29 7.73 2.85
N HIS A 24 -5.67 7.39 1.62
CA HIS A 24 -6.47 8.27 0.74
C HIS A 24 -7.84 7.66 0.42
N ALA A 25 -8.23 6.56 1.10
CA ALA A 25 -9.41 5.80 0.71
C ALA A 25 -10.72 6.50 1.07
N ASP A 26 -10.74 7.32 2.11
CA ASP A 26 -11.83 8.22 2.50
C ASP A 26 -11.80 9.56 1.74
N GLY A 27 -10.69 9.88 1.06
CA GLY A 27 -10.49 11.08 0.27
C GLY A 27 -9.72 12.19 0.98
N GLU A 28 -9.31 12.00 2.24
CA GLU A 28 -8.52 12.95 3.02
C GLU A 28 -7.31 12.24 3.62
N PHE A 29 -6.11 12.78 3.42
CA PHE A 29 -4.91 12.20 4.02
C PHE A 29 -4.62 12.88 5.35
N GLN A 30 -4.86 12.16 6.45
CA GLN A 30 -4.74 12.71 7.80
C GLN A 30 -3.30 12.64 8.32
N GLU A 31 -2.91 13.57 9.20
CA GLU A 31 -1.54 13.62 9.72
C GLU A 31 -1.24 12.43 10.64
N GLU A 32 -2.25 11.90 11.32
CA GLU A 32 -2.20 10.70 12.16
C GLU A 32 -1.83 9.46 11.33
N GLU A 33 -2.49 9.25 10.20
CA GLU A 33 -2.21 8.15 9.28
C GLU A 33 -0.79 8.25 8.73
N LYS A 34 -0.38 9.45 8.33
CA LYS A 34 0.98 9.73 7.87
C LYS A 34 2.01 9.39 8.93
N GLN A 35 1.79 9.73 10.20
CA GLN A 35 2.70 9.35 11.29
C GLN A 35 2.80 7.83 11.42
N VAL A 36 1.69 7.11 11.34
CA VAL A 36 1.69 5.64 11.36
C VAL A 36 2.47 5.07 10.16
N ILE A 37 2.29 5.63 8.96
CA ILE A 37 3.05 5.23 7.77
C ILE A 37 4.55 5.45 7.99
N LEU A 38 4.96 6.62 8.48
CA LEU A 38 6.37 6.94 8.74
C LEU A 38 7.00 5.97 9.77
N GLU A 39 6.27 5.59 10.81
CA GLU A 39 6.74 4.58 11.77
C GLU A 39 6.86 3.18 11.13
N LYS A 40 5.91 2.79 10.27
CA LYS A 40 5.99 1.53 9.52
C LYS A 40 7.13 1.55 8.50
N MET A 41 7.45 2.71 7.91
CA MET A 41 8.57 2.87 6.97
C MET A 41 9.92 2.56 7.62
N LYS A 42 10.12 2.87 8.91
CA LYS A 42 11.36 2.52 9.62
C LYS A 42 11.61 1.01 9.63
N LYS A 43 10.55 0.21 9.73
CA LYS A 43 10.62 -1.26 9.68
C LYS A 43 10.71 -1.78 8.24
N LEU A 44 10.07 -1.09 7.30
CA LEU A 44 10.04 -1.45 5.89
C LEU A 44 11.38 -1.20 5.20
N TYR A 45 12.09 -0.13 5.60
CA TYR A 45 13.39 0.27 5.08
C TYR A 45 14.40 0.49 6.21
N PRO A 46 14.85 -0.56 6.92
CA PRO A 46 15.71 -0.42 8.10
C PRO A 46 17.08 0.22 7.80
N SER A 47 17.51 0.21 6.53
CA SER A 47 18.78 0.78 6.06
C SER A 47 18.62 2.09 5.28
N SER A 48 17.42 2.66 5.21
CA SER A 48 17.20 3.92 4.50
C SER A 48 17.50 5.10 5.41
N GLU A 49 18.35 6.01 4.94
CA GLU A 49 18.68 7.24 5.68
C GLU A 49 17.67 8.37 5.43
N ASP A 50 16.90 8.30 4.33
CA ASP A 50 15.95 9.36 3.94
C ASP A 50 14.53 8.82 3.71
N PHE A 51 13.78 8.64 4.80
CA PHE A 51 12.39 8.18 4.78
C PHE A 51 11.45 9.21 4.16
N ASN A 52 11.68 10.51 4.39
CA ASN A 52 10.82 11.57 3.86
C ASN A 52 10.88 11.62 2.33
N LYS A 53 12.07 11.48 1.75
CA LYS A 53 12.22 11.39 0.29
C LYS A 53 11.48 10.19 -0.28
N LYS A 54 11.62 9.00 0.31
CA LYS A 54 10.88 7.79 -0.12
C LYS A 54 9.37 7.97 -0.03
N PHE A 55 8.90 8.60 1.04
CA PHE A 55 7.49 8.88 1.25
C PHE A 55 6.96 9.81 0.14
N ASN A 56 7.65 10.93 -0.10
CA ASN A 56 7.26 11.89 -1.14
C ASN A 56 7.31 11.29 -2.55
N GLU A 57 8.33 10.48 -2.87
CA GLU A 57 8.41 9.77 -4.15
C GLU A 57 7.20 8.84 -4.36
N ALA A 58 6.82 8.09 -3.32
CA ALA A 58 5.66 7.20 -3.39
C ALA A 58 4.33 7.98 -3.44
N LEU A 59 4.24 9.12 -2.77
CA LEU A 59 3.06 10.00 -2.82
C LEU A 59 2.88 10.59 -4.22
N HIS A 60 3.94 11.14 -4.81
CA HIS A 60 3.92 11.61 -6.19
C HIS A 60 3.57 10.50 -7.17
N LEU A 61 4.16 9.30 -6.99
CA LEU A 61 3.83 8.14 -7.82
C LEU A 61 2.35 7.77 -7.69
N TYR A 62 1.78 7.83 -6.49
CA TYR A 62 0.36 7.60 -6.29
C TYR A 62 -0.45 8.66 -7.02
N ASP A 63 -0.21 9.94 -6.78
CA ASP A 63 -0.97 11.06 -7.33
C ASP A 63 -0.99 11.09 -8.86
N ASP A 64 0.16 10.82 -9.49
CA ASP A 64 0.29 10.79 -10.96
C ASP A 64 -0.32 9.53 -11.59
N PHE A 65 -0.59 8.49 -10.80
CA PHE A 65 -1.10 7.22 -11.32
C PHE A 65 -2.59 7.25 -11.64
N ASP A 66 -2.99 6.64 -12.76
CA ASP A 66 -4.39 6.49 -13.14
C ASP A 66 -5.15 5.60 -12.14
N LYS A 67 -5.97 6.22 -11.29
CA LYS A 67 -6.72 5.55 -10.23
C LYS A 67 -7.63 4.43 -10.75
N LYS A 68 -8.06 4.48 -12.02
CA LYS A 68 -8.87 3.43 -12.65
C LYS A 68 -8.10 2.13 -12.85
N GLN A 69 -6.77 2.19 -12.84
CA GLN A 69 -5.88 1.06 -13.09
C GLN A 69 -5.31 0.46 -11.78
N LEU A 70 -5.64 1.02 -10.61
CA LEU A 70 -5.10 0.57 -9.32
C LEU A 70 -5.36 -0.91 -9.05
N LYS A 71 -6.58 -1.39 -9.31
CA LYS A 71 -6.92 -2.81 -9.14
C LYS A 71 -6.04 -3.73 -10.00
N THR A 72 -5.80 -3.35 -11.26
CA THR A 72 -4.93 -4.08 -12.17
C THR A 72 -3.48 -4.04 -11.70
N LEU A 73 -2.98 -2.86 -11.33
CA LEU A 73 -1.63 -2.66 -10.80
C LEU A 73 -1.39 -3.55 -9.56
N PHE A 74 -2.32 -3.56 -8.61
CA PHE A 74 -2.17 -4.33 -7.36
C PHE A 74 -2.09 -5.82 -7.64
N ARG A 75 -3.03 -6.35 -8.43
CA ARG A 75 -3.05 -7.76 -8.83
C ARG A 75 -1.76 -8.15 -9.55
N ASP A 76 -1.37 -7.39 -10.56
CA ASP A 76 -0.20 -7.69 -11.39
C ASP A 76 1.10 -7.59 -10.56
N THR A 77 1.20 -6.62 -9.65
CA THR A 77 2.35 -6.46 -8.76
C THR A 77 2.43 -7.57 -7.71
N PHE A 78 1.31 -7.98 -7.10
CA PHE A 78 1.30 -9.14 -6.19
C PHE A 78 1.70 -10.45 -6.90
N SER A 79 1.25 -10.62 -8.15
CA SER A 79 1.64 -11.77 -8.98
C SER A 79 3.12 -11.74 -9.36
N HIS A 80 3.64 -10.56 -9.72
CA HIS A 80 5.07 -10.37 -9.99
C HIS A 80 5.93 -10.73 -8.79
N PHE A 81 5.51 -10.36 -7.57
CA PHE A 81 6.15 -10.73 -6.31
C PHE A 81 5.56 -12.01 -5.69
N SER A 82 5.16 -12.99 -6.50
CA SER A 82 4.58 -14.27 -6.05
C SER A 82 5.50 -15.10 -5.13
N SER A 83 6.82 -14.90 -5.21
CA SER A 83 7.81 -15.53 -4.32
C SER A 83 7.76 -15.00 -2.88
N VAL A 84 7.11 -13.85 -2.64
CA VAL A 84 6.89 -13.32 -1.30
C VAL A 84 5.88 -14.20 -0.56
N LYS A 85 6.30 -14.73 0.59
CA LYS A 85 5.49 -15.66 1.39
C LYS A 85 4.20 -15.00 1.86
N PHE A 86 3.11 -15.78 1.89
CA PHE A 86 1.80 -15.33 2.35
C PHE A 86 1.81 -14.59 3.71
N PRO A 87 2.55 -15.02 4.76
CA PRO A 87 2.59 -14.28 6.02
C PRO A 87 3.09 -12.84 5.88
N VAL A 88 3.98 -12.58 4.91
CA VAL A 88 4.47 -11.23 4.61
C VAL A 88 3.37 -10.42 3.93
N LYS A 89 2.67 -11.00 2.94
CA LYS A 89 1.52 -10.36 2.28
C LYS A 89 0.39 -10.05 3.27
N TYR A 90 0.09 -10.98 4.18
CA TYR A 90 -0.93 -10.82 5.22
C TYR A 90 -0.54 -9.75 6.24
N LYS A 91 0.75 -9.62 6.58
CA LYS A 91 1.22 -8.52 7.43
C LYS A 91 0.93 -7.15 6.80
N VAL A 92 1.08 -7.00 5.48
CA VAL A 92 0.73 -5.76 4.77
C VAL A 92 -0.75 -5.41 4.99
N PHE A 93 -1.64 -6.41 4.99
CA PHE A 93 -3.04 -6.22 5.31
C PHE A 93 -3.27 -5.70 6.74
N THR A 94 -2.62 -6.30 7.74
CA THR A 94 -2.68 -5.80 9.11
C THR A 94 -2.11 -4.38 9.22
N ASP A 95 -1.02 -4.11 8.53
CA ASP A 95 -0.39 -2.79 8.54
C ASP A 95 -1.31 -1.71 7.93
N MET A 96 -2.08 -2.04 6.90
CA MET A 96 -3.07 -1.13 6.30
C MET A 96 -4.26 -0.84 7.24
N TYR A 97 -4.72 -1.84 7.99
CA TYR A 97 -5.75 -1.63 9.01
C TYR A 97 -5.28 -0.68 10.12
N ASP A 98 -4.04 -0.83 10.59
CA ASP A 98 -3.48 0.06 11.60
C ASP A 98 -3.36 1.52 11.11
N ILE A 99 -3.16 1.73 9.80
CA ILE A 99 -3.05 3.07 9.21
C ILE A 99 -4.40 3.77 9.24
N ILE A 100 -5.44 3.15 8.67
CA ILE A 100 -6.78 3.76 8.59
C ILE A 100 -7.42 3.92 9.98
N ASN A 101 -7.07 3.06 10.93
CA ASN A 101 -7.57 3.14 12.31
C ASN A 101 -6.70 4.07 13.21
N ALA A 102 -5.82 4.90 12.64
CA ALA A 102 -4.88 5.71 13.41
C ALA A 102 -5.58 6.74 14.32
N ASP A 103 -6.70 7.30 13.87
CA ASP A 103 -7.53 8.25 14.63
C ASP A 103 -8.56 7.56 15.56
N GLY A 104 -8.62 6.22 15.52
CA GLY A 104 -9.56 5.39 16.26
C GLY A 104 -10.93 5.24 15.61
N LYS A 105 -11.10 5.66 14.36
CA LYS A 105 -12.29 5.45 13.54
C LYS A 105 -11.89 4.72 12.26
N VAL A 106 -12.83 4.00 11.68
CA VAL A 106 -12.66 3.40 10.36
C VAL A 106 -13.96 3.59 9.61
N ASP A 107 -13.91 4.28 8.49
CA ASP A 107 -15.06 4.58 7.64
C ASP A 107 -15.39 3.42 6.68
N GLU A 108 -16.60 3.48 6.11
CA GLU A 108 -17.09 2.44 5.20
C GLU A 108 -16.23 2.36 3.92
N SER A 109 -15.74 3.51 3.42
CA SER A 109 -14.85 3.61 2.26
C SER A 109 -13.53 2.89 2.49
N GLU A 110 -12.90 3.11 3.65
CA GLU A 110 -11.63 2.48 4.03
C GLU A 110 -11.81 0.97 4.22
N THR A 111 -12.89 0.57 4.89
CA THR A 111 -13.28 -0.85 5.03
C THR A 111 -13.45 -1.52 3.66
N LYS A 112 -14.11 -0.85 2.71
CA LYS A 112 -14.27 -1.35 1.34
C LYS A 112 -12.93 -1.49 0.62
N ALA A 113 -12.06 -0.47 0.73
CA ALA A 113 -10.74 -0.49 0.10
C ALA A 113 -9.85 -1.59 0.68
N LEU A 114 -9.86 -1.77 2.00
CA LEU A 114 -9.14 -2.83 2.70
C LEU A 114 -9.64 -4.22 2.27
N ASN A 115 -10.95 -4.44 2.22
CA ASN A 115 -11.54 -5.71 1.76
C ASN A 115 -11.19 -6.02 0.30
N ALA A 116 -11.23 -5.02 -0.59
CA ALA A 116 -10.85 -5.22 -1.99
C ALA A 116 -9.38 -5.65 -2.14
N LEU A 117 -8.48 -5.14 -1.31
CA LEU A 117 -7.08 -5.57 -1.29
C LEU A 117 -6.91 -7.00 -0.75
N LYS A 118 -7.69 -7.37 0.27
CA LYS A 118 -7.71 -8.74 0.79
C LYS A 118 -8.07 -9.76 -0.29
N GLU A 119 -9.14 -9.49 -1.04
CA GLU A 119 -9.57 -10.33 -2.15
C GLU A 119 -8.46 -10.50 -3.20
N ILE A 120 -7.75 -9.43 -3.54
CA ILE A 120 -6.62 -9.49 -4.49
C ILE A 120 -5.48 -10.37 -3.96
N ILE A 121 -5.14 -10.25 -2.67
CA ILE A 121 -4.09 -11.06 -2.03
C ILE A 121 -4.49 -12.53 -2.01
N ASP A 122 -5.73 -12.84 -1.65
CA ASP A 122 -6.26 -14.20 -1.55
C ASP A 122 -6.31 -14.90 -2.92
N ILE A 123 -6.61 -14.17 -4.00
CA ILE A 123 -6.58 -14.68 -5.39
C ILE A 123 -5.15 -14.87 -5.91
N SER A 124 -4.19 -14.09 -5.41
CA SER A 124 -2.79 -14.08 -5.86
C SER A 124 -1.88 -15.04 -5.08
N ASN A 125 -2.47 -16.00 -4.37
CA ASN A 125 -1.80 -16.98 -3.53
C ASN A 125 -2.19 -18.40 -3.95
#